data_AF-A0A4D4JB05-F1
#
_entry.id   AF-A0A4D4JB05-F1
#
_cell.length_a   1.000
_cell.length_b   1.000
_cell.length_c   1.000
_cell.angle_alpha   90.00
_cell.angle_beta   90.00
_cell.angle_gamma   90.00
#
_symmetry.space_group_name_H-M   'P 1'
#
loop_
_entity.id
_entity.type
_entity.pdbx_description
1 polymer ?
#
loop_
_entity_poly.entity_id
_entity_poly.type
_entity_poly.pdbx_seq_one_letter_code
_entity_poly.pdbx_strand_id
1 'polypeptide(L)'
;MLAVAVLASQVAVQVAALTPRWDVGHSLPLHLSDLAGLAAGYALWSGRRWACHLAYYWGLTLAPQAVVTPVLLAPASPHWAWLLDWTWHLLVVAAAGYLVCGLRMRPGWDGYRLTVTVTAGWAAAVLAVNRLAGTNYGYLDGKPNRPTLLDLLGPWPEYLLAEAVLLLAAWALLTWPWVRSARRAEAGSAGQPGRTLGAERRPR
;
A
#
# COMPACT_ATOMS: atom_id res chain seq x y z
N MET A 1 -17.96 -1.91 -9.11
CA MET A 1 -17.45 -0.95 -10.13
C MET A 1 -15.99 -0.57 -9.87
N LEU A 2 -15.62 -0.09 -8.67
CA LEU A 2 -14.22 0.29 -8.36
C LEU A 2 -13.21 -0.87 -8.48
N ALA A 3 -13.54 -2.07 -7.97
CA ALA A 3 -12.67 -3.25 -8.09
C ALA A 3 -12.35 -3.61 -9.55
N VAL A 4 -13.37 -3.61 -10.40
CA VAL A 4 -13.23 -3.88 -11.84
C VAL A 4 -12.39 -2.82 -12.50
N ALA A 5 -12.59 -1.54 -12.16
CA ALA A 5 -11.76 -0.45 -12.67
C ALA A 5 -10.28 -0.64 -12.30
N VAL A 6 -9.97 -0.93 -11.04
CA VAL A 6 -8.58 -1.17 -10.58
C VAL A 6 -7.97 -2.37 -11.30
N LEU A 7 -8.67 -3.51 -11.34
CA LEU A 7 -8.13 -4.72 -11.96
C LEU A 7 -8.00 -4.58 -13.48
N ALA A 8 -8.98 -3.97 -14.16
CA ALA A 8 -8.92 -3.73 -15.60
C ALA A 8 -7.80 -2.75 -15.95
N SER A 9 -7.60 -1.69 -15.17
CA SER A 9 -6.49 -0.77 -15.34
C SER A 9 -5.15 -1.46 -15.14
N GLN A 10 -5.00 -2.32 -14.13
CA GLN A 10 -3.77 -3.12 -13.94
C GLN A 10 -3.50 -4.02 -15.14
N VAL A 11 -4.52 -4.73 -15.63
CA VAL A 11 -4.38 -5.60 -16.80
C VAL A 11 -4.00 -4.79 -18.03
N ALA A 12 -4.62 -3.63 -18.26
CA ALA A 12 -4.30 -2.75 -19.38
C ALA A 12 -2.85 -2.25 -19.34
N VAL A 13 -2.38 -1.78 -18.17
CA VAL A 13 -0.98 -1.38 -17.96
C VAL A 13 -0.05 -2.56 -18.21
N GLN A 14 -0.38 -3.74 -17.69
CA GLN A 14 0.47 -4.92 -17.85
C GLN A 14 0.54 -5.41 -19.30
N VAL A 15 -0.57 -5.39 -20.03
CA VAL A 15 -0.61 -5.76 -21.45
C VAL A 15 0.22 -4.77 -22.28
N ALA A 16 0.10 -3.48 -21.99
CA ALA A 16 0.91 -2.45 -22.63
C ALA A 16 2.40 -2.61 -22.30
N ALA A 17 2.76 -3.01 -21.08
CA ALA A 17 4.14 -3.25 -20.69
C ALA A 17 4.76 -4.49 -21.37
N LEU A 18 3.93 -5.47 -21.77
CA LEU A 18 4.36 -6.71 -22.41
C LEU A 18 4.44 -6.62 -23.95
N THR A 19 4.01 -5.52 -24.59
CA THR A 19 3.98 -5.38 -26.05
C THR A 19 4.32 -3.95 -26.52
N PRO A 20 5.16 -3.71 -27.56
CA PRO A 20 6.06 -4.60 -28.31
C PRO A 20 7.55 -4.52 -27.88
N ARG A 21 7.89 -3.73 -26.85
CA ARG A 21 9.27 -3.54 -26.35
C ARG A 21 9.42 -4.13 -24.96
N TRP A 22 9.26 -5.45 -24.85
CA TRP A 22 9.46 -6.14 -23.59
C TRP A 22 10.92 -6.01 -23.12
N ASP A 23 11.09 -5.67 -21.85
CA ASP A 23 12.38 -5.63 -21.18
C ASP A 23 12.25 -6.24 -19.79
N VAL A 24 13.12 -7.17 -19.44
CA VAL A 24 13.07 -7.89 -18.16
C VAL A 24 13.21 -6.95 -16.95
N GLY A 25 13.82 -5.78 -17.12
CA GLY A 25 14.01 -4.79 -16.06
C GLY A 25 12.85 -3.81 -15.87
N HIS A 26 11.91 -3.75 -16.81
CA HIS A 26 10.83 -2.76 -16.78
C HIS A 26 9.44 -3.34 -17.04
N SER A 27 9.32 -4.50 -17.69
CA SER A 27 8.04 -5.04 -18.13
C SER A 27 7.36 -5.95 -17.11
N LEU A 28 8.09 -6.50 -16.14
CA LEU A 28 7.50 -7.34 -15.08
C LEU A 28 6.89 -6.46 -13.96
N PRO A 29 5.71 -6.83 -13.41
CA PRO A 29 5.06 -6.09 -12.31
C PRO A 29 5.71 -6.41 -10.95
N LEU A 30 7.03 -6.19 -10.85
CA LEU A 30 7.80 -6.49 -9.66
C LEU A 30 7.98 -5.27 -8.77
N HIS A 31 7.58 -4.07 -9.22
CA HIS A 31 7.54 -2.92 -8.31
C HIS A 31 6.43 -3.10 -7.28
N LEU A 32 6.70 -2.68 -6.05
CA LEU A 32 5.74 -2.80 -4.96
C LEU A 32 4.45 -1.99 -5.22
N SER A 33 4.52 -0.93 -6.02
CA SER A 33 3.37 -0.16 -6.51
C SER A 33 2.44 -0.99 -7.41
N ASP A 34 2.99 -1.88 -8.25
CA ASP A 34 2.20 -2.78 -9.08
C ASP A 34 1.43 -3.77 -8.21
N LEU A 35 2.12 -4.33 -7.22
CA LEU A 35 1.52 -5.23 -6.23
C LEU A 35 0.47 -4.51 -5.35
N ALA A 36 0.65 -3.22 -5.08
CA ALA A 36 -0.33 -2.40 -4.36
C ALA A 36 -1.65 -2.30 -5.12
N GLY A 37 -1.59 -2.08 -6.44
CA GLY A 37 -2.79 -2.05 -7.27
C GLY A 37 -3.48 -3.41 -7.38
N LEU A 38 -2.71 -4.49 -7.54
CA LEU A 38 -3.23 -5.86 -7.49
C LEU A 38 -3.92 -6.17 -6.15
N ALA A 39 -3.27 -5.83 -5.04
CA ALA A 39 -3.81 -6.00 -3.69
C ALA A 39 -5.09 -5.18 -3.51
N ALA A 40 -5.13 -3.92 -3.97
CA ALA A 40 -6.32 -3.07 -3.90
C ALA A 40 -7.49 -3.63 -4.70
N GLY A 41 -7.26 -4.04 -5.95
CA GLY A 41 -8.28 -4.64 -6.79
C GLY A 41 -8.84 -5.94 -6.19
N TYR A 42 -7.95 -6.82 -5.73
CA TYR A 42 -8.33 -8.08 -5.08
C TYR A 42 -9.04 -7.85 -3.74
N ALA A 43 -8.60 -6.88 -2.94
CA ALA A 43 -9.25 -6.51 -1.68
C ALA A 43 -10.68 -6.01 -1.91
N LEU A 44 -10.89 -5.14 -2.89
CA LEU A 44 -12.22 -4.63 -3.23
C LEU A 44 -13.15 -5.72 -3.80
N TRP A 45 -12.60 -6.70 -4.51
CA TRP A 45 -13.37 -7.80 -5.06
C TRP A 45 -13.73 -8.86 -4.01
N SER A 46 -12.76 -9.30 -3.22
CA SER A 46 -12.91 -10.44 -2.30
C SER A 46 -13.30 -10.04 -0.87
N GLY A 47 -13.10 -8.77 -0.49
CA GLY A 47 -13.22 -8.31 0.89
C GLY A 47 -12.23 -8.97 1.86
N ARG A 48 -11.22 -9.68 1.33
CA ARG A 48 -10.36 -10.51 2.16
C ARG A 48 -9.42 -9.65 3.00
N ARG A 49 -9.51 -9.81 4.32
CA ARG A 49 -8.85 -8.96 5.30
C ARG A 49 -7.33 -8.77 5.08
N TRP A 50 -6.62 -9.83 4.69
CA TRP A 50 -5.18 -9.73 4.40
C TRP A 50 -4.90 -8.79 3.22
N ALA A 51 -5.69 -8.87 2.16
CA ALA A 51 -5.53 -8.03 0.98
C ALA A 51 -5.89 -6.57 1.30
N CYS A 52 -6.93 -6.36 2.11
CA CYS A 52 -7.30 -5.02 2.55
C CYS A 52 -6.17 -4.37 3.37
N HIS A 53 -5.47 -5.13 4.22
CA HIS A 53 -4.29 -4.63 4.94
C HIS A 53 -3.16 -4.25 3.98
N LEU A 54 -2.81 -5.11 3.02
CA LEU A 54 -1.78 -4.80 2.02
C LEU A 54 -2.14 -3.54 1.21
N ALA A 55 -3.36 -3.47 0.68
CA ALA A 55 -3.86 -2.32 -0.07
C ALA A 55 -3.84 -1.02 0.75
N TYR A 56 -4.19 -1.10 2.05
CA TYR A 56 -4.18 0.05 2.94
C TYR A 56 -2.78 0.60 3.16
N TYR A 57 -1.84 -0.25 3.60
CA TYR A 57 -0.50 0.21 3.94
C TYR A 57 0.32 0.58 2.70
N TRP A 58 0.31 -0.26 1.66
CA TRP A 58 1.04 0.05 0.42
C TRP A 58 0.41 1.23 -0.33
N GLY A 59 -0.92 1.26 -0.45
CA GLY A 59 -1.63 2.29 -1.19
C GLY A 59 -1.53 3.69 -0.56
N LEU A 60 -1.43 3.80 0.77
CA LEU A 60 -1.31 5.10 1.44
C LEU A 60 0.13 5.58 1.62
N THR A 61 1.16 4.76 1.38
CA THR A 61 2.56 5.20 1.51
C THR A 61 3.32 5.23 0.20
N LEU A 62 3.13 4.24 -0.69
CA LEU A 62 3.89 4.17 -1.95
C LEU A 62 3.29 5.09 -3.03
N ALA A 63 1.98 5.05 -3.21
CA ALA A 63 1.32 5.80 -4.27
C ALA A 63 1.43 7.34 -4.10
N PRO A 64 1.37 7.91 -2.89
CA PRO A 64 1.63 9.34 -2.70
C PRO A 64 3.05 9.75 -3.12
N GLN A 65 4.06 8.90 -2.94
CA GLN A 65 5.42 9.20 -3.38
C GLN A 65 5.53 9.23 -4.91
N ALA A 66 4.86 8.33 -5.61
CA ALA A 66 4.80 8.35 -7.08
C ALA A 66 4.06 9.59 -7.62
N VAL A 67 3.08 10.10 -6.89
CA VAL A 67 2.34 11.33 -7.22
C VAL A 67 3.21 12.58 -7.04
N VAL A 68 3.98 12.66 -5.95
CA VAL A 68 4.84 13.83 -5.62
C VAL A 68 6.15 13.84 -6.41
N THR A 69 6.72 12.67 -6.68
CA THR A 69 7.93 12.50 -7.50
C THR A 69 7.66 11.61 -8.72
N PRO A 70 6.92 12.10 -9.73
CA PRO A 70 6.61 11.29 -10.90
C PRO A 70 7.88 10.94 -11.67
N VAL A 71 8.10 9.63 -11.76
CA VAL A 71 9.13 8.97 -12.58
C VAL A 71 9.09 9.47 -14.04
N LEU A 72 7.90 9.75 -14.57
CA LEU A 72 7.68 10.11 -15.98
C LEU A 72 7.82 11.60 -16.31
N LEU A 73 8.45 12.42 -15.45
CA LEU A 73 8.74 13.84 -15.73
C LEU A 73 9.80 14.07 -16.83
N ALA A 74 10.24 13.03 -17.55
CA ALA A 74 11.19 13.16 -18.64
C ALA A 74 10.61 14.00 -19.79
N PRO A 75 11.37 14.97 -20.36
CA PRO A 75 10.89 15.81 -21.47
C PRO A 75 10.41 15.05 -22.71
N ALA A 76 10.81 13.78 -22.85
CA ALA A 76 10.47 12.90 -23.98
C ALA A 76 9.26 11.99 -23.72
N SER A 77 8.72 11.93 -22.50
CA SER A 77 7.56 11.07 -22.22
C SER A 77 6.28 11.71 -22.77
N PRO A 78 5.45 10.96 -23.51
CA PRO A 78 4.16 11.48 -23.97
C PRO A 78 3.31 11.93 -22.78
N HIS A 79 2.70 13.12 -22.84
CA HIS A 79 1.86 13.66 -21.76
C HIS A 79 0.77 12.69 -21.27
N TRP A 80 0.27 11.82 -22.15
CA TRP A 80 -0.72 10.80 -21.80
C TRP A 80 -0.17 9.71 -20.88
N ALA A 81 1.10 9.31 -21.03
CA ALA A 81 1.71 8.27 -20.20
C ALA A 81 1.88 8.74 -18.75
N TRP A 82 2.28 10.00 -18.57
CA TRP A 82 2.30 10.65 -17.25
C TRP A 82 0.90 10.70 -16.63
N LEU A 83 -0.13 11.11 -17.37
CA LEU A 83 -1.50 11.15 -16.88
C LEU A 83 -2.01 9.77 -16.44
N LEU A 84 -1.72 8.72 -17.20
CA LEU A 84 -2.13 7.35 -16.86
C LEU A 84 -1.46 6.87 -15.58
N ASP A 85 -0.14 7.07 -15.45
CA ASP A 85 0.61 6.69 -14.25
C ASP A 85 0.09 7.45 -13.02
N TRP A 86 -0.14 8.75 -13.16
CA TRP A 86 -0.66 9.59 -12.07
C TRP A 86 -2.08 9.17 -11.66
N THR A 87 -2.96 8.92 -12.64
CA THR A 87 -4.33 8.45 -12.42
C THR A 87 -4.36 7.08 -11.74
N TRP A 88 -3.47 6.18 -12.15
CA TRP A 88 -3.34 4.86 -11.56
C TRP A 88 -3.02 4.92 -10.07
N HIS A 89 -2.01 5.73 -9.69
CA HIS A 89 -1.64 5.92 -8.30
C HIS A 89 -2.77 6.56 -7.48
N LEU A 90 -3.46 7.56 -8.02
CA LEU A 90 -4.63 8.13 -7.36
C LEU A 90 -5.75 7.11 -7.15
N LEU A 91 -5.98 6.23 -8.12
CA LEU A 91 -7.00 5.18 -8.02
C LEU A 91 -6.65 4.20 -6.89
N VAL A 92 -5.38 3.83 -6.73
CA VAL A 92 -4.91 2.97 -5.63
C VAL A 92 -5.07 3.67 -4.27
N VAL A 93 -4.73 4.96 -4.17
CA VAL A 93 -4.96 5.77 -2.95
C VAL A 93 -6.46 5.83 -2.61
N ALA A 94 -7.30 6.10 -3.61
CA ALA A 94 -8.75 6.16 -3.44
C ALA A 94 -9.33 4.81 -3.00
N ALA A 95 -8.84 3.70 -3.56
CA ALA A 95 -9.22 2.36 -3.14
C ALA A 95 -8.85 2.10 -1.67
N ALA A 96 -7.62 2.44 -1.26
CA ALA A 96 -7.18 2.32 0.13
C ALA A 96 -8.05 3.15 1.10
N GLY A 97 -8.37 4.39 0.72
CA GLY A 97 -9.29 5.25 1.47
C GLY A 97 -10.71 4.68 1.55
N TYR A 98 -11.24 4.14 0.45
CA TYR A 98 -12.57 3.53 0.41
C TYR A 98 -12.67 2.27 1.28
N LEU A 99 -11.63 1.44 1.35
CA LEU A 99 -11.60 0.27 2.24
C LEU A 99 -11.82 0.69 3.72
N VAL A 100 -11.22 1.80 4.14
CA VAL A 100 -11.32 2.30 5.52
C VAL A 100 -12.59 3.08 5.76
N CYS A 101 -12.88 4.07 4.92
CA CYS A 101 -14.00 5.00 5.13
C CYS A 101 -15.34 4.39 4.68
N GLY A 102 -15.35 3.73 3.52
CA GLY A 102 -16.55 3.14 2.92
C GLY A 102 -16.88 1.76 3.50
N LEU A 103 -15.91 0.84 3.49
CA LEU A 103 -16.11 -0.53 3.98
C LEU A 103 -15.79 -0.71 5.47
N ARG A 104 -15.45 0.37 6.18
CA ARG A 104 -15.20 0.38 7.63
C ARG A 104 -14.13 -0.62 8.06
N MET A 105 -13.18 -0.95 7.18
CA MET A 105 -12.03 -1.76 7.56
C MET A 105 -11.26 -1.04 8.66
N ARG A 106 -10.92 -1.78 9.73
CA ARG A 106 -10.11 -1.25 10.84
C ARG A 106 -8.69 -1.84 10.79
N PRO A 107 -7.67 -1.04 10.48
CA PRO A 107 -6.28 -1.44 10.60
C PRO A 107 -5.94 -1.84 12.04
N GLY A 108 -5.11 -2.86 12.18
CA GLY A 108 -4.63 -3.36 13.46
C GLY A 108 -3.16 -3.78 13.37
N TRP A 109 -2.58 -4.10 14.54
CA TRP A 109 -1.18 -4.54 14.63
C TRP A 109 -0.94 -5.89 13.95
N ASP A 110 -1.97 -6.72 13.82
CA ASP A 110 -1.94 -7.96 13.04
C ASP A 110 -1.75 -7.66 11.54
N GLY A 111 -2.53 -6.71 11.00
CA GLY A 111 -2.38 -6.23 9.63
C GLY A 111 -1.03 -5.57 9.39
N TYR A 112 -0.54 -4.77 10.34
CA TYR A 112 0.80 -4.18 10.29
C TYR A 112 1.88 -5.26 10.15
N ARG A 113 1.89 -6.26 11.04
CA ARG A 113 2.90 -7.35 11.01
C ARG A 113 2.82 -8.15 9.73
N LEU A 114 1.61 -8.46 9.28
CA LEU A 114 1.40 -9.14 8.00
C LEU A 114 2.06 -8.36 6.86
N THR A 115 1.75 -7.07 6.72
CA THR A 115 2.31 -6.24 5.65
C THR A 115 3.82 -6.13 5.75
N VAL A 116 4.39 -5.98 6.95
CA VAL A 116 5.85 -6.00 7.17
C VAL A 116 6.46 -7.29 6.66
N THR A 117 5.92 -8.45 7.07
CA THR A 117 6.44 -9.76 6.65
C THR A 117 6.34 -9.95 5.14
N VAL A 118 5.21 -9.61 4.53
CA VAL A 118 5.02 -9.73 3.08
C VAL A 118 5.98 -8.79 2.32
N THR A 119 6.18 -7.57 2.81
CA THR A 119 7.08 -6.59 2.18
C THR A 119 8.54 -7.03 2.30
N ALA A 120 8.95 -7.56 3.45
CA ALA A 120 10.30 -8.11 3.62
C ALA A 120 10.53 -9.32 2.70
N GLY A 121 9.54 -10.21 2.59
CA GLY A 121 9.58 -11.35 1.65
C GLY A 121 9.67 -10.90 0.19
N TRP A 122 8.89 -9.89 -0.19
CA TRP A 122 8.98 -9.26 -1.51
C TRP A 122 10.37 -8.68 -1.76
N ALA A 123 10.92 -7.90 -0.82
CA ALA A 123 12.23 -7.28 -0.98
C ALA A 123 13.34 -8.32 -1.17
N ALA A 124 13.32 -9.41 -0.39
CA ALA A 124 14.26 -10.51 -0.55
C ALA A 124 14.13 -11.20 -1.92
N ALA A 125 12.89 -11.48 -2.36
CA ALA A 125 12.64 -12.10 -3.66
C ALA A 125 13.07 -11.20 -4.83
N VAL A 126 12.75 -9.91 -4.76
CA VAL A 126 13.10 -8.94 -5.81
C VAL A 126 14.60 -8.67 -5.84
N LEU A 127 15.27 -8.59 -4.69
CA LEU A 127 16.73 -8.49 -4.66
C LEU A 127 17.39 -9.69 -5.35
N ALA A 128 16.88 -10.90 -5.14
CA ALA A 128 17.36 -12.08 -5.86
C ALA A 128 17.15 -11.97 -7.37
N VAL A 129 15.95 -11.53 -7.82
CA VAL A 129 15.66 -11.29 -9.24
C VAL A 129 16.59 -10.24 -9.83
N ASN A 130 16.77 -9.11 -9.16
CA ASN A 130 17.65 -8.03 -9.61
C ASN A 130 19.08 -8.52 -9.81
N ARG A 131 19.62 -9.28 -8.85
CA ARG A 131 20.97 -9.84 -8.93
C ARG A 131 21.14 -10.87 -10.04
N LEU A 132 20.13 -11.69 -10.29
CA LEU A 132 20.16 -12.73 -11.34
C LEU A 132 19.95 -12.17 -12.75
N ALA A 133 19.10 -11.16 -12.89
CA ALA A 133 18.69 -10.60 -14.18
C ALA A 133 19.40 -9.29 -14.53
N GLY A 134 20.22 -8.73 -13.64
CA GLY A 134 20.87 -7.43 -13.82
C GLY A 134 19.87 -6.26 -13.85
N THR A 135 18.74 -6.39 -13.15
CA THR A 135 17.66 -5.41 -13.11
C THR A 135 17.69 -4.61 -11.80
N ASN A 136 16.80 -3.62 -11.65
CA ASN A 136 16.74 -2.80 -10.44
C ASN A 136 15.30 -2.48 -10.02
N TYR A 137 14.48 -3.52 -9.86
CA TYR A 137 13.13 -3.38 -9.33
C TYR A 137 13.15 -2.91 -7.88
N GLY A 138 12.20 -2.05 -7.55
CA GLY A 138 12.11 -1.43 -6.23
C GLY A 138 13.28 -0.53 -5.86
N TYR A 139 14.22 -0.27 -6.79
CA TYR A 139 15.45 0.46 -6.52
C TYR A 139 16.26 -0.14 -5.36
N LEU A 140 16.31 -1.48 -5.26
CA LEU A 140 17.01 -2.17 -4.18
C LEU A 140 18.52 -2.30 -4.43
N ASP A 141 18.97 -2.25 -5.68
CA ASP A 141 20.39 -2.36 -6.07
C ASP A 141 21.02 -1.01 -6.44
N GLY A 142 20.27 0.08 -6.29
CA GLY A 142 20.75 1.43 -6.49
C GLY A 142 19.61 2.42 -6.74
N LYS A 143 19.89 3.71 -6.57
CA LYS A 143 18.93 4.78 -6.82
C LYS A 143 18.64 4.90 -8.33
N PRO A 144 17.45 5.37 -8.72
CA PRO A 144 17.18 5.69 -10.11
C PRO A 144 18.11 6.79 -10.62
N ASN A 145 18.37 6.80 -11.94
CA ASN A 145 19.19 7.81 -12.58
C ASN A 145 18.42 9.12 -12.85
N ARG A 146 17.70 9.62 -11.83
CA ARG A 146 16.88 10.84 -11.82
C ARG A 146 16.63 11.29 -10.37
N PRO A 147 16.32 12.58 -10.13
CA PRO A 147 16.04 13.08 -8.79
C PRO A 147 14.84 12.38 -8.12
N THR A 148 15.03 11.90 -6.90
CA THR A 148 13.97 11.28 -6.09
C THR A 148 14.15 11.55 -4.59
N LEU A 149 13.15 11.24 -3.78
CA LEU A 149 13.26 11.32 -2.31
C LEU A 149 14.38 10.42 -1.75
N LEU A 150 14.77 9.35 -2.46
CA LEU A 150 15.87 8.48 -2.05
C LEU A 150 17.21 9.23 -2.02
N ASP A 151 17.36 10.33 -2.77
CA ASP A 151 18.57 11.16 -2.77
C ASP A 151 18.83 11.83 -1.42
N LEU A 152 17.79 11.98 -0.60
CA LEU A 152 17.86 12.57 0.74
C LEU A 152 18.32 11.56 1.81
N LEU A 153 18.43 10.27 1.48
CA LEU A 153 18.55 9.17 2.45
C LEU A 153 19.96 8.55 2.52
N GLY A 154 20.97 9.17 1.93
CA GLY A 154 22.36 8.67 1.94
C GLY A 154 22.70 7.68 0.82
N PRO A 155 23.94 7.18 0.72
CA PRO A 155 24.39 6.29 -0.35
C PRO A 155 23.77 4.88 -0.25
N TRP A 156 23.87 4.09 -1.33
CA TRP A 156 23.57 2.66 -1.25
C TRP A 156 24.63 1.95 -0.38
N PRO A 157 24.27 1.03 0.55
CA PRO A 157 22.92 0.54 0.86
C PRO A 157 22.22 1.25 2.03
N GLU A 158 22.82 2.30 2.61
CA GLU A 158 22.31 2.99 3.82
C GLU A 158 20.88 3.50 3.66
N TYR A 159 20.53 4.01 2.48
CA TYR A 159 19.16 4.51 2.24
C TYR A 159 18.09 3.42 2.35
N LEU A 160 18.42 2.14 2.11
CA LEU A 160 17.46 1.05 2.23
C LEU A 160 17.01 0.87 3.69
N LEU A 161 17.95 1.04 4.62
CA LEU A 161 17.64 1.01 6.05
C LEU A 161 16.81 2.23 6.46
N ALA A 162 17.20 3.42 5.99
CA ALA A 162 16.45 4.64 6.26
C ALA A 162 15.02 4.56 5.72
N GLU A 163 14.85 4.08 4.49
CA GLU A 163 13.56 3.86 3.86
C GLU A 163 12.71 2.84 4.62
N ALA A 164 13.28 1.70 5.03
CA ALA A 164 12.59 0.70 5.83
C ALA A 164 12.11 1.29 7.17
N VAL A 165 12.95 2.05 7.88
CA VAL A 165 12.56 2.70 9.14
C VAL A 165 11.43 3.70 8.93
N LEU A 166 11.52 4.54 7.90
CA LEU A 166 10.49 5.52 7.58
C LEU A 166 9.16 4.86 7.22
N LEU A 167 9.17 3.80 6.41
CA LEU A 167 7.97 3.02 6.06
C LEU A 167 7.35 2.37 7.30
N LEU A 168 8.16 1.70 8.13
CA LEU A 168 7.68 1.06 9.36
C LEU A 168 7.08 2.06 10.34
N ALA A 169 7.70 3.23 10.48
CA ALA A 169 7.19 4.31 11.31
C ALA A 169 5.88 4.89 10.76
N ALA A 170 5.81 5.17 9.45
CA ALA A 170 4.61 5.65 8.80
C ALA A 170 3.44 4.66 8.96
N TRP A 171 3.68 3.36 8.75
CA TRP A 171 2.65 2.35 8.96
C TRP A 171 2.22 2.24 10.42
N ALA A 172 3.15 2.34 11.37
CA ALA A 172 2.79 2.34 12.80
C ALA A 172 1.90 3.54 13.15
N LEU A 173 2.20 4.72 12.60
CA LEU A 173 1.38 5.92 12.74
C LEU A 173 -0.01 5.76 12.10
N LEU A 174 -0.09 5.09 10.94
CA LEU A 174 -1.38 4.76 10.31
C LEU A 174 -2.20 3.79 11.17
N THR A 175 -1.56 2.81 11.83
CA THR A 175 -2.23 1.83 12.71
C THR A 175 -2.70 2.42 14.03
N TRP A 176 -1.89 3.30 14.63
CA TRP A 176 -2.03 3.72 16.04
C TRP A 176 -3.40 4.31 16.42
N PRO A 177 -4.01 5.24 15.65
CA PRO A 177 -5.30 5.83 15.98
C PRO A 177 -6.43 4.81 16.10
N TRP A 178 -6.41 3.77 15.26
CA TRP A 178 -7.45 2.74 15.22
C TRP A 178 -7.44 1.87 16.47
N VAL A 179 -6.23 1.41 16.85
CA VAL A 179 -6.05 0.55 18.02
C VAL A 179 -6.34 1.33 19.31
N ARG A 180 -5.91 2.60 19.39
CA ARG A 180 -6.20 3.46 20.55
C ARG A 180 -7.70 3.70 20.73
N SER A 181 -8.43 3.93 19.64
CA SER A 181 -9.87 4.16 19.67
C SER A 181 -10.65 2.92 20.09
N ALA A 182 -10.25 1.73 19.62
CA ALA A 182 -10.86 0.46 20.01
C ALA A 182 -10.71 0.21 21.53
N ARG A 183 -9.50 0.37 22.06
CA ARG A 183 -9.22 0.21 23.51
C ARG A 183 -10.03 1.18 24.39
N ARG A 184 -10.24 2.41 23.92
CA ARG A 184 -11.06 3.41 24.64
C ARG A 184 -12.53 3.01 24.67
N ALA A 185 -13.06 2.48 23.58
CA ALA A 185 -14.44 1.98 23.52
C ALA A 185 -14.65 0.79 24.48
N GLU A 186 -13.70 -0.15 24.52
CA GLU A 186 -13.74 -1.30 25.44
C GLU A 186 -13.69 -0.88 26.91
N ALA A 187 -12.80 0.06 27.27
CA ALA A 187 -12.69 0.57 28.64
C ALA A 187 -13.93 1.33 29.10
N GLY A 188 -14.58 2.08 28.20
CA GLY A 188 -15.84 2.77 28.50
C GLY A 188 -17.00 1.81 28.79
N SER A 189 -17.08 0.70 28.05
CA SER A 189 -18.10 -0.35 28.29
C SER A 189 -17.86 -1.13 29.59
N ALA A 190 -16.60 -1.36 29.96
CA ALA A 190 -16.25 -2.05 31.21
C ALA A 190 -16.48 -1.19 32.47
N GLY A 191 -16.44 0.14 32.32
CA GLY A 191 -16.67 1.11 33.40
C GLY A 191 -18.14 1.36 33.76
N GLN A 192 -19.10 0.65 33.18
CA GLN A 192 -20.53 0.78 33.47
C GLN A 192 -21.06 -0.42 34.27
N PRO A 193 -20.77 -0.51 35.59
CA PRO A 193 -21.34 -1.55 36.43
C PRO A 193 -22.85 -1.29 36.63
N GLY A 194 -23.70 -2.19 36.11
CA GLY A 194 -25.07 -2.38 36.58
C GLY A 194 -26.08 -1.26 36.32
N ARG A 195 -26.69 -1.23 35.12
CA ARG A 195 -28.09 -0.78 34.95
C ARG A 195 -29.01 -1.99 34.77
N THR A 196 -28.92 -2.94 35.70
CA THR A 196 -29.88 -4.04 35.82
C THR A 196 -30.04 -4.34 37.31
N LEU A 197 -31.06 -3.75 37.93
CA LEU A 197 -31.83 -4.22 39.10
C LEU A 197 -32.60 -3.03 39.68
N GLY A 198 -33.82 -2.80 39.20
CA GLY A 198 -34.64 -1.71 39.74
C GLY A 198 -35.85 -1.34 38.87
N ALA A 199 -36.65 -2.32 38.46
CA ALA A 199 -38.03 -2.07 38.06
C ALA A 199 -38.90 -3.19 38.62
N GLU A 200 -39.27 -2.96 39.88
CA GLU A 200 -40.39 -3.49 40.64
C GLU A 200 -41.18 -4.67 40.05
N ARG A 201 -41.10 -5.78 40.78
CA ARG A 201 -42.23 -6.70 40.93
C ARG A 201 -43.43 -5.90 41.44
N ARG A 202 -44.48 -5.72 40.62
CA ARG A 202 -45.80 -5.39 41.14
C ARG A 202 -46.45 -6.67 41.71
N PRO A 203 -46.93 -6.68 42.96
CA PRO A 203 -47.78 -7.75 43.45
C PRO A 203 -49.22 -7.52 42.98
N ARG A 204 -49.76 -8.59 42.37
CA ARG A 204 -51.17 -8.98 42.13
C ARG A 204 -52.11 -7.96 41.47
#